data_AF-A0A949GHI6-F1
#
_entry.id   AF-A0A949GHI6-F1
#
_cell.length_a   1.000
_cell.length_b   1.000
_cell.length_c   1.000
_cell.angle_alpha   90.00
_cell.angle_beta   90.00
_cell.angle_gamma   90.00
#
_symmetry.space_group_name_H-M   'P 1'
#
loop_
_entity.id
_entity.type
_entity.pdbx_description
1 polymer ?
#
loop_
_entity_poly.entity_id
_entity_poly.type
_entity_poly.pdbx_seq_one_letter_code
_entity_poly.pdbx_strand_id
1 'polypeptide(L)'
;MVKIILASASPSRRRLLNSVGIVPEIIVSNVNEELSEYEKLTPAEMVLALAIVKAHTVKASVHEAAIVIGCDSTFEFNGRSLGKPETPANAIARCKELRGKSGVLHTGHCFIDTDKGVEISD
;
A
#
# COMPACT_ATOMS: atom_id res chain seq x y z
N MET A 1 -12.06 -3.99 22.77
CA MET A 1 -10.82 -4.15 21.99
C MET A 1 -11.10 -3.58 20.61
N VAL A 2 -10.26 -2.69 20.07
CA VAL A 2 -10.53 -2.05 18.78
C VAL A 2 -10.29 -3.06 17.67
N LYS A 3 -11.28 -3.26 16.80
CA LYS A 3 -11.14 -4.12 15.62
C LYS A 3 -10.24 -3.42 14.61
N ILE A 4 -9.22 -4.12 14.11
CA ILE A 4 -8.29 -3.58 13.10
C ILE A 4 -8.44 -4.41 11.83
N ILE A 5 -8.61 -3.72 10.71
CA ILE A 5 -8.78 -4.31 9.38
C ILE A 5 -7.63 -3.84 8.51
N LEU A 6 -6.86 -4.78 7.93
CA LEU A 6 -5.84 -4.49 6.94
C LEU A 6 -6.44 -4.64 5.53
N ALA A 7 -6.55 -3.53 4.81
CA ALA A 7 -7.04 -3.44 3.44
C ALA A 7 -6.01 -3.90 2.39
N SER A 8 -5.28 -5.00 2.67
CA SER A 8 -4.14 -5.44 1.85
C SER A 8 -3.92 -6.94 1.89
N ALA A 9 -3.64 -7.52 0.72
CA ALA A 9 -3.21 -8.91 0.60
C ALA A 9 -1.72 -9.14 0.95
N SER A 10 -0.96 -8.09 1.27
CA SER A 10 0.50 -8.18 1.45
C SER A 10 0.89 -9.02 2.67
N PRO A 11 1.62 -10.15 2.49
CA PRO A 11 2.11 -10.94 3.61
C PRO A 11 3.09 -10.15 4.50
N SER A 12 3.86 -9.23 3.91
CA SER A 12 4.82 -8.41 4.64
C SER A 12 4.14 -7.42 5.59
N ARG A 13 3.06 -6.75 5.15
CA ARG A 13 2.30 -5.81 5.99
C ARG A 13 1.62 -6.52 7.16
N ARG A 14 1.03 -7.69 6.90
CA ARG A 14 0.48 -8.54 7.96
C ARG A 14 1.54 -8.95 8.99
N ARG A 15 2.73 -9.35 8.52
CA ARG A 15 3.85 -9.69 9.44
C ARG A 15 4.29 -8.50 10.28
N LEU A 16 4.34 -7.29 9.71
CA LEU A 16 4.70 -6.08 10.44
C LEU A 16 3.72 -5.80 11.58
N LEU A 17 2.41 -5.82 11.31
CA LEU A 17 1.40 -5.63 12.35
C LEU A 17 1.50 -6.71 13.44
N ASN A 18 1.64 -7.98 13.04
CA ASN A 18 1.80 -9.08 13.98
C ASN A 18 3.04 -8.92 14.87
N SER A 19 4.15 -8.39 14.33
CA SER A 19 5.40 -8.21 15.11
C SER A 19 5.27 -7.20 16.25
N VAL A 20 4.26 -6.32 16.21
CA VAL A 20 3.95 -5.36 17.28
C VAL A 20 2.70 -5.75 18.08
N GLY A 21 2.24 -7.01 17.95
CA GLY A 21 1.09 -7.55 18.68
C GLY A 21 -0.28 -7.16 18.11
N ILE A 22 -0.33 -6.53 16.93
CA ILE A 22 -1.58 -6.21 16.23
C ILE A 22 -1.93 -7.38 15.32
N VAL A 23 -3.06 -8.04 15.58
CA VAL A 23 -3.59 -9.13 14.73
C VAL A 23 -4.79 -8.60 13.94
N PRO A 24 -4.60 -8.15 12.69
CA PRO A 24 -5.68 -7.57 11.90
C PRO A 24 -6.55 -8.64 11.25
N GLU A 25 -7.83 -8.32 11.05
CA GLU A 25 -8.63 -8.98 10.01
C GLU A 25 -8.13 -8.54 8.62
N ILE A 26 -8.05 -9.47 7.68
CA ILE A 26 -7.60 -9.17 6.32
C ILE A 26 -8.80 -9.09 5.39
N ILE A 27 -9.04 -7.91 4.81
CA ILE A 27 -10.02 -7.71 3.75
C ILE A 27 -9.28 -7.11 2.56
N VAL A 28 -9.29 -7.79 1.42
CA VAL A 28 -8.56 -7.31 0.22
C VAL A 28 -9.47 -6.39 -0.58
N SER A 29 -9.00 -5.17 -0.87
CA SER A 29 -9.79 -4.16 -1.59
C SER A 29 -10.08 -4.50 -3.06
N ASN A 30 -9.24 -5.32 -3.70
CA ASN A 30 -9.31 -5.64 -5.14
C ASN A 30 -9.29 -4.41 -6.07
N VAL A 31 -8.70 -3.30 -5.61
CA VAL A 31 -8.50 -2.08 -6.41
C VAL A 31 -7.60 -2.39 -7.60
N ASN A 32 -7.96 -1.88 -8.78
CA ASN A 32 -7.08 -1.92 -9.95
C ASN A 32 -6.00 -0.84 -9.80
N GLU A 33 -4.76 -1.26 -9.62
CA GLU A 33 -3.62 -0.38 -9.34
C GLU A 33 -2.95 0.13 -10.63
N GLU A 34 -3.37 -0.38 -11.79
CA GLU A 34 -2.75 -0.11 -13.11
C GLU A 34 -3.60 0.85 -13.97
N LEU A 35 -4.44 1.67 -13.34
CA LEU A 35 -5.23 2.67 -14.05
C LEU A 35 -4.34 3.83 -14.54
N SER A 36 -4.58 4.29 -15.77
CA SER A 36 -3.78 5.36 -16.42
C SER A 36 -3.84 6.71 -15.70
N GLU A 37 -4.80 6.90 -14.78
CA GLU A 37 -4.85 8.07 -13.90
C GLU A 37 -3.67 8.13 -12.93
N TYR A 38 -3.16 6.98 -12.48
CA TYR A 38 -2.03 6.90 -11.56
C TYR A 38 -0.68 7.15 -12.25
N GLU A 39 -0.59 6.95 -13.58
CA GLU A 39 0.63 7.18 -14.35
C GLU A 39 1.06 8.66 -14.40
N LYS A 40 0.13 9.58 -14.13
CA LYS A 40 0.39 11.03 -14.12
C LYS A 40 0.91 11.52 -12.77
N LEU A 41 0.85 10.69 -11.74
CA LEU A 41 1.28 11.02 -10.38
C LEU A 41 2.76 10.74 -10.20
N THR A 42 3.40 11.49 -9.31
CA THR A 42 4.72 11.10 -8.81
C THR A 42 4.61 9.77 -8.05
N PRO A 43 5.70 8.99 -7.91
CA PRO A 43 5.67 7.74 -7.16
C PRO A 43 5.13 7.88 -5.72
N ALA A 44 5.43 9.00 -5.04
CA ALA A 44 4.91 9.30 -3.70
C ALA A 44 3.40 9.56 -3.71
N GLU A 45 2.91 10.42 -4.61
CA GLU A 45 1.47 10.71 -4.76
C GLU A 45 0.69 9.45 -5.15
N MET A 46 1.25 8.62 -6.03
CA MET A 46 0.64 7.38 -6.47
C MET A 46 0.39 6.43 -5.30
N VAL A 47 1.40 6.17 -4.46
CA VAL A 47 1.23 5.23 -3.33
C VAL A 47 0.27 5.76 -2.28
N LEU A 48 0.24 7.08 -2.05
CA LEU A 48 -0.74 7.70 -1.15
C LEU A 48 -2.16 7.57 -1.70
N ALA A 49 -2.38 7.89 -2.97
CA ALA A 49 -3.67 7.74 -3.62
C ALA A 49 -4.16 6.28 -3.57
N LEU A 50 -3.29 5.32 -3.89
CA LEU A 50 -3.63 3.90 -3.81
C LEU A 50 -3.93 3.45 -2.37
N ALA A 51 -3.19 3.93 -1.37
CA ALA A 51 -3.47 3.62 0.03
C ALA A 51 -4.87 4.11 0.45
N ILE A 52 -5.22 5.34 0.09
CA ILE A 52 -6.54 5.96 0.33
C ILE A 52 -7.64 5.13 -0.34
N VAL A 53 -7.52 4.88 -1.65
CA VAL A 53 -8.53 4.13 -2.41
C VAL A 53 -8.73 2.74 -1.81
N LYS A 54 -7.64 2.02 -1.47
CA LYS A 54 -7.73 0.70 -0.83
C LYS A 54 -8.47 0.75 0.51
N ALA A 55 -8.18 1.73 1.36
CA ALA A 55 -8.86 1.90 2.65
C ALA A 55 -10.36 2.19 2.46
N HIS A 56 -10.73 3.13 1.58
CA HIS A 56 -12.13 3.46 1.32
C HIS A 56 -12.92 2.32 0.70
N THR A 57 -12.32 1.56 -0.23
CA THR A 57 -12.99 0.40 -0.83
C THR A 57 -13.35 -0.64 0.23
N VAL A 58 -12.45 -0.91 1.18
CA VAL A 58 -12.76 -1.82 2.29
C VAL A 58 -13.74 -1.20 3.28
N LYS A 59 -13.58 0.07 3.62
CA LYS A 59 -14.51 0.80 4.52
C LYS A 59 -15.97 0.67 4.05
N ALA A 60 -16.23 0.66 2.74
CA ALA A 60 -17.58 0.55 2.20
C ALA A 60 -18.32 -0.75 2.58
N SER A 61 -17.61 -1.83 2.91
CA SER A 61 -18.19 -3.09 3.37
C SER A 61 -18.10 -3.31 4.89
N VAL A 62 -17.57 -2.32 5.63
CA VAL A 62 -17.43 -2.39 7.09
C VAL A 62 -18.60 -1.68 7.76
N HIS A 63 -19.40 -2.44 8.49
CA HIS A 63 -20.62 -1.95 9.15
C HIS A 63 -20.49 -1.78 10.67
N GLU A 64 -19.33 -2.11 11.22
CA GLU A 64 -19.04 -2.03 12.66
C GLU A 64 -17.87 -1.08 12.95
N ALA A 65 -17.71 -0.72 14.23
CA ALA A 65 -16.59 0.10 14.70
C ALA A 65 -15.25 -0.62 14.49
N ALA A 66 -14.39 -0.06 13.65
CA ALA A 66 -13.09 -0.60 13.31
C ALA A 66 -12.11 0.50 12.84
N ILE A 67 -10.82 0.18 12.88
CA ILE A 67 -9.79 0.94 12.19
C ILE A 67 -9.45 0.20 10.90
N VAL A 68 -9.70 0.83 9.75
CA VAL A 68 -9.32 0.31 8.43
C VAL A 68 -7.98 0.91 8.03
N ILE A 69 -7.02 0.04 7.66
CA ILE A 69 -5.66 0.41 7.28
C ILE A 69 -5.44 0.09 5.81
N GLY A 70 -5.38 1.12 4.96
CA GLY A 70 -4.89 1.03 3.59
C GLY A 70 -3.39 1.34 3.53
N CYS A 71 -2.67 0.67 2.63
CA CYS A 71 -1.27 0.93 2.42
C CYS A 71 -0.83 0.48 1.02
N ASP A 72 0.00 1.29 0.38
CA ASP A 72 0.65 0.96 -0.87
C ASP A 72 2.13 1.34 -0.87
N SER A 73 2.94 0.69 -1.71
CA SER A 73 4.39 0.92 -1.75
C SER A 73 4.95 0.75 -3.15
N THR A 74 5.86 1.63 -3.53
CA THR A 74 6.65 1.48 -4.75
C THR A 74 8.11 1.86 -4.53
N PHE A 75 9.00 1.20 -5.26
CA PHE A 75 10.41 1.54 -5.27
C PHE A 75 10.71 2.47 -6.44
N GLU A 76 11.07 3.71 -6.16
CA GLU A 76 11.52 4.68 -7.15
C GLU A 76 13.01 4.55 -7.43
N PHE A 77 13.36 4.52 -8.71
CA PHE A 77 14.72 4.65 -9.17
C PHE A 77 14.80 5.57 -10.40
N ASN A 78 15.68 6.57 -10.35
CA ASN A 78 15.83 7.61 -11.39
C ASN A 78 14.50 8.28 -11.78
N GLY A 79 13.67 8.65 -10.78
CA GLY A 79 12.38 9.31 -11.02
C GLY A 79 11.28 8.40 -11.55
N ARG A 80 11.50 7.07 -11.59
CA ARG A 80 10.53 6.10 -12.10
C ARG A 80 10.16 5.07 -11.06
N SER A 81 8.87 4.81 -10.94
CA SER A 81 8.33 3.69 -10.17
C SER A 81 8.77 2.36 -10.80
N LEU A 82 9.39 1.49 -10.01
CA LEU A 82 9.71 0.12 -10.39
C LEU A 82 8.71 -0.83 -9.73
N GLY A 83 7.69 -1.22 -10.49
CA GLY A 83 6.73 -2.26 -10.10
C GLY A 83 7.36 -3.65 -10.01
N LYS A 84 6.56 -4.71 -10.01
CA LYS A 84 7.09 -6.08 -10.06
C LYS A 84 7.93 -6.27 -11.33
N PRO A 85 9.00 -7.09 -11.30
CA PRO A 85 9.84 -7.30 -12.48
C PRO A 85 9.17 -8.15 -13.55
N GLU A 86 8.10 -8.88 -13.22
CA GLU A 86 7.34 -9.82 -14.07
C GLU A 86 8.15 -11.05 -14.54
N THR A 87 9.38 -10.85 -15.01
CA THR A 87 10.27 -11.89 -15.51
C THR A 87 11.62 -11.91 -14.79
N PRO A 88 12.30 -13.07 -14.72
CA PRO A 88 13.66 -13.15 -14.19
C PRO A 88 14.67 -12.27 -14.96
N ALA A 89 14.52 -12.15 -16.28
CA ALA A 89 15.40 -11.33 -17.11
C ALA A 89 15.31 -9.84 -16.73
N ASN A 90 14.09 -9.33 -16.56
CA ASN A 90 13.85 -7.97 -16.09
C ASN A 90 14.41 -7.75 -14.68
N ALA A 91 14.26 -8.72 -13.77
CA ALA A 91 14.84 -8.65 -12.44
C ALA A 91 16.38 -8.53 -12.50
N ILE A 92 17.04 -9.36 -13.31
CA ILE A 92 18.50 -9.30 -13.49
C ILE A 92 18.95 -7.96 -14.08
N ALA A 93 18.24 -7.46 -15.10
CA ALA A 93 18.54 -6.18 -15.73
C ALA A 93 18.43 -5.02 -14.72
N ARG A 94 17.34 -4.97 -13.95
CA ARG A 94 17.14 -3.97 -12.88
C ARG A 94 18.21 -4.07 -11.79
N CYS A 95 18.57 -5.28 -11.34
CA CYS A 95 19.65 -5.46 -10.36
C CYS A 95 21.01 -4.98 -10.89
N LYS A 96 21.31 -5.15 -12.18
CA LYS A 96 22.52 -4.60 -12.80
C LYS A 96 22.49 -3.08 -12.82
N GLU A 97 21.35 -2.48 -13.16
CA GLU A 97 21.18 -1.03 -13.21
C GLU A 97 21.33 -0.36 -11.83
N LEU A 98 20.79 -1.01 -10.80
CA LEU A 98 20.81 -0.58 -9.39
C LEU A 98 22.17 -0.76 -8.71
N ARG A 99 23.09 -1.53 -9.30
CA ARG A 99 24.35 -1.89 -8.65
C ARG A 99 25.17 -0.66 -8.27
N GLY A 100 25.50 -0.54 -6.97
CA GLY A 100 26.27 0.58 -6.43
C GLY A 100 25.48 1.89 -6.33
N LYS A 101 24.16 1.86 -6.50
CA LYS A 101 23.26 3.01 -6.43
C LYS A 101 22.15 2.75 -5.40
N SER A 102 21.38 3.79 -5.11
CA SER A 102 20.21 3.73 -4.23
C SER A 102 18.97 4.23 -4.95
N GLY A 103 17.81 3.82 -4.46
CA GLY A 103 16.50 4.37 -4.83
C GLY A 103 15.71 4.71 -3.57
N VAL A 104 14.50 5.22 -3.75
CA VAL A 104 13.60 5.61 -2.65
C VAL A 104 12.45 4.64 -2.59
N LEU A 105 12.18 4.06 -1.42
CA LEU A 105 10.98 3.25 -1.21
C LEU A 105 9.88 4.15 -0.66
N HIS A 106 8.91 4.48 -1.51
CA HIS A 106 7.73 5.24 -1.10
C HIS A 106 6.71 4.28 -0.51
N THR A 107 6.07 4.69 0.58
CA THR A 107 4.93 3.95 1.15
C THR A 107 3.90 4.94 1.62
N GLY A 108 2.71 4.89 1.02
CA GLY A 108 1.54 5.63 1.47
C GLY A 108 0.72 4.78 2.43
N HIS A 109 0.08 5.45 3.39
CA HIS A 109 -0.78 4.86 4.40
C HIS A 109 -2.07 5.67 4.49
N CYS A 110 -3.16 4.98 4.79
CA CYS A 110 -4.44 5.60 5.10
C CYS A 110 -5.08 4.84 6.26
N PHE A 111 -5.47 5.56 7.30
CA PHE A 111 -6.14 5.04 8.49
C PHE A 111 -7.52 5.68 8.58
N ILE A 112 -8.56 4.85 8.62
CA ILE A 112 -9.95 5.30 8.79
C ILE A 112 -10.50 4.69 10.08
N ASP A 113 -10.81 5.53 11.06
CA ASP A 113 -11.56 5.16 12.27
C ASP A 113 -13.06 5.29 11.96
N THR A 114 -13.76 4.17 11.81
CA THR A 114 -15.18 4.15 11.42
C THR A 114 -16.12 4.58 12.55
N ASP A 115 -15.68 4.53 13.80
CA ASP A 115 -16.46 4.93 14.98
C ASP A 115 -16.43 6.44 15.16
N LYS A 116 -15.24 7.04 15.00
CA LYS A 116 -15.04 8.48 15.18
C LYS A 116 -15.18 9.30 13.90
N GLY A 117 -15.22 8.65 12.75
CA GLY A 117 -15.23 9.33 11.46
C GLY A 117 -13.94 10.12 11.18
N VAL A 118 -12.81 9.67 11.75
CA VAL A 118 -11.50 10.32 11.59
C VAL A 118 -10.71 9.57 10.51
N GLU A 119 -10.03 10.33 9.66
CA GLU A 119 -9.14 9.81 8.64
C GLU A 119 -7.76 10.49 8.73
N ILE A 120 -6.70 9.70 8.61
CA ILE A 120 -5.31 10.16 8.53
C ILE A 120 -4.65 9.46 7.35
N SER A 121 -4.10 10.23 6.43
CA SER A 121 -3.44 9.72 5.23
C SER A 121 -2.10 10.43 5.02
N ASP A 122 -1.04 9.66 4.81
CA ASP A 122 0.36 10.11 4.63
C ASP A 122 1.15 9.13 3.75
#